data_AF-C2KW85-F1
#
_entry.id   AF-C2KW85-F1
#
_cell.length_a   1.000
_cell.length_b   1.000
_cell.length_c   1.000
_cell.angle_alpha   90.00
_cell.angle_beta   90.00
_cell.angle_gamma   90.00
#
_symmetry.space_group_name_H-M   'P 1'
#
loop_
_entity.id
_entity.type
_entity.pdbx_description
1 polymer ?
#
loop_
_entity_poly.entity_id
_entity_poly.type
_entity_poly.pdbx_seq_one_letter_code
_entity_poly.pdbx_strand_id
1 'polypeptide(L)'
;MGKGNKLSLGLALFPFSRQEKEGRMENYVEHLVKGKIEAKDKGIQLFAVFFPLAFLVLCYFLAIPFIALFPVLFLSYYLLNSVDREYEYLYLSGSFTVDQIIHRGKRKQMIEISPEEILEIQPFRPEREEGWKREGISVLHVEGLGGNRSYCILFQKQGKKQVLVFDGKDSLLKEMKLQARGKFQEEV
;
A
#
# COMPACT_ATOMS: atom_id res chain seq x y z
N MET A 1 -71.47 3.31 4.65
CA MET A 1 -70.39 2.35 5.01
C MET A 1 -69.95 1.67 3.72
N GLY A 2 -68.72 1.75 3.21
CA GLY A 2 -67.45 2.12 3.81
C GLY A 2 -66.44 1.03 3.46
N LYS A 3 -65.47 1.38 2.60
CA LYS A 3 -64.25 0.63 2.16
C LYS A 3 -64.53 -0.49 1.14
N GLY A 4 -64.02 -0.46 -0.09
CA GLY A 4 -62.79 0.14 -0.61
C GLY A 4 -61.95 -0.98 -1.21
N ASN A 5 -62.38 -1.54 -2.35
CA ASN A 5 -61.72 -2.67 -2.99
C ASN A 5 -60.77 -2.15 -4.09
N LYS A 6 -59.49 -2.28 -3.79
CA LYS A 6 -58.28 -2.27 -4.63
C LYS A 6 -58.41 -1.63 -6.03
N LEU A 7 -57.92 -0.39 -6.14
CA LEU A 7 -57.46 0.19 -7.40
C LEU A 7 -56.27 -0.63 -7.92
N SER A 8 -56.50 -1.39 -8.99
CA SER A 8 -55.45 -1.84 -9.91
C SER A 8 -55.43 -0.86 -11.07
N LEU A 9 -54.66 0.22 -10.94
CA LEU A 9 -54.28 1.06 -12.09
C LEU A 9 -53.06 0.44 -12.75
N GLY A 10 -53.30 -0.45 -13.70
CA GLY A 10 -52.32 -0.77 -14.73
C GLY A 10 -52.68 0.05 -15.97
N LEU A 11 -51.81 0.98 -16.36
CA LEU A 11 -51.33 1.21 -17.73
C LEU A 11 -50.79 2.64 -17.88
N ALA A 12 -49.47 2.78 -18.04
CA ALA A 12 -48.83 3.49 -19.16
C ALA A 12 -47.34 3.77 -18.85
N LEU A 13 -46.48 3.11 -19.64
CA LEU A 13 -45.22 3.60 -20.19
C LEU A 13 -44.50 4.75 -19.47
N PHE A 14 -43.36 4.42 -18.85
CA PHE A 14 -42.07 5.02 -19.21
C PHE A 14 -40.98 3.98 -18.90
N PRO A 15 -40.15 3.57 -19.87
CA PRO A 15 -38.96 2.80 -19.56
C PRO A 15 -37.96 3.81 -19.00
N PHE A 16 -37.99 4.04 -17.68
CA PHE A 16 -36.90 4.78 -17.03
C PHE A 16 -35.72 3.82 -16.93
N SER A 17 -35.01 3.74 -18.05
CA SER A 17 -33.62 3.36 -18.21
C SER A 17 -32.92 3.06 -16.87
N ARG A 18 -33.04 1.80 -16.45
CA ARG A 18 -31.96 1.17 -15.72
C ARG A 18 -30.82 1.14 -16.72
N GLN A 19 -30.02 2.21 -16.73
CA GLN A 19 -28.72 2.22 -17.37
C GLN A 19 -27.98 1.02 -16.79
N GLU A 20 -27.98 -0.08 -17.53
CA GLU A 20 -26.84 -0.95 -17.64
C GLU A 20 -25.64 -0.03 -17.85
N LYS A 21 -25.00 0.37 -16.75
CA LYS A 21 -23.57 0.64 -16.77
C LYS A 21 -22.87 -0.71 -16.92
N GLU A 22 -23.10 -1.33 -18.07
CA GLU A 22 -22.13 -2.18 -18.74
C GLU A 22 -21.09 -1.24 -19.35
N GLY A 23 -20.41 -0.50 -18.48
CA GLY A 23 -19.20 0.22 -18.82
C GLY A 23 -18.07 -0.79 -18.67
N ARG A 24 -17.61 -1.36 -19.79
CA ARG A 24 -16.31 -2.01 -20.02
C ARG A 24 -15.52 -2.20 -18.73
N MET A 25 -15.38 -3.44 -18.22
CA MET A 25 -14.51 -3.78 -17.09
C MET A 25 -13.27 -2.89 -17.08
N GLU A 26 -13.26 -1.86 -16.23
CA GLU A 26 -12.05 -1.10 -15.96
C GLU A 26 -11.18 -2.07 -15.19
N ASN A 27 -10.17 -2.62 -15.85
CA ASN A 27 -9.34 -3.69 -15.31
C ASN A 27 -8.75 -3.24 -13.98
N TYR A 28 -9.31 -3.79 -12.91
CA TYR A 28 -9.03 -3.46 -11.52
C TYR A 28 -8.14 -4.55 -10.95
N VAL A 29 -6.93 -4.18 -10.55
CA VAL A 29 -6.02 -5.12 -9.88
C VAL A 29 -5.63 -4.56 -8.53
N GLU A 30 -6.13 -5.21 -7.49
CA GLU A 30 -5.66 -5.06 -6.11
C GLU A 30 -4.62 -6.14 -5.79
N HIS A 31 -3.52 -5.74 -5.17
CA HIS A 31 -2.56 -6.68 -4.61
C HIS A 31 -2.02 -6.21 -3.26
N LEU A 32 -2.28 -7.01 -2.23
CA LEU A 32 -1.76 -6.80 -0.88
C LEU A 32 -0.46 -7.57 -0.67
N VAL A 33 0.55 -6.89 -0.14
CA VAL A 33 1.90 -7.38 0.05
C VAL A 33 2.40 -6.96 1.43
N LYS A 34 3.03 -7.88 2.18
CA LYS A 34 3.66 -7.51 3.46
C LYS A 34 4.96 -6.77 3.23
N GLY A 35 5.09 -5.60 3.84
CA GLY A 35 6.29 -4.77 3.74
C GLY A 35 7.51 -5.45 4.37
N LYS A 36 8.68 -5.16 3.81
CA LYS A 36 9.96 -5.59 4.39
C LYS A 36 10.19 -4.89 5.73
N ILE A 37 10.60 -5.66 6.74
CA ILE A 37 11.01 -5.13 8.04
C ILE A 37 12.44 -4.61 7.91
N GLU A 38 12.62 -3.28 8.00
CA GLU A 38 13.95 -2.67 7.94
C GLU A 38 14.76 -2.91 9.23
N ALA A 39 16.07 -2.66 9.17
CA ALA A 39 16.93 -2.73 10.35
C ALA A 39 16.47 -1.79 11.49
N LYS A 40 15.94 -0.61 11.13
CA LYS A 40 15.35 0.33 12.09
C LYS A 40 14.14 -0.26 12.78
N ASP A 41 13.28 -0.92 12.03
CA ASP A 41 12.07 -1.56 12.54
C ASP A 41 12.41 -2.74 13.48
N LYS A 42 13.44 -3.52 13.16
CA LYS A 42 13.99 -4.54 14.07
C LYS A 42 14.52 -3.93 15.38
N GLY A 43 15.18 -2.77 15.28
CA GLY A 43 15.64 -2.01 16.44
C GLY A 43 14.49 -1.57 17.35
N ILE A 44 13.40 -1.09 16.75
CA ILE A 44 12.18 -0.71 17.47
C ILE A 44 11.54 -1.93 18.15
N GLN A 45 11.45 -3.07 17.46
CA GLN A 45 10.94 -4.32 18.04
C GLN A 45 11.79 -4.77 19.23
N LEU A 46 13.12 -4.76 19.07
CA LEU A 46 14.04 -5.12 20.15
C LEU A 46 13.87 -4.17 21.34
N PHE A 47 13.89 -2.86 21.10
CA PHE A 47 13.68 -1.87 22.15
C PHE A 47 12.36 -2.06 22.88
N ALA A 48 11.25 -2.23 22.15
CA ALA A 48 9.93 -2.41 22.74
C ALA A 48 9.80 -3.68 23.60
N VAL A 49 10.61 -4.72 23.33
CA VAL A 49 10.64 -5.94 24.16
C VAL A 49 11.58 -5.82 25.36
N PHE A 50 12.78 -5.26 25.17
CA PHE A 50 13.80 -5.21 26.22
C PHE A 50 13.64 -4.03 27.19
N PHE A 51 13.09 -2.90 26.73
CA PHE A 51 12.83 -1.73 27.56
C PHE A 51 11.93 -2.01 28.77
N PRO A 52 10.76 -2.67 28.64
CA PRO A 52 9.93 -2.99 29.80
C PRO A 52 10.62 -3.94 30.78
N LEU A 53 11.44 -4.87 30.29
CA LEU A 53 12.18 -5.80 31.15
C LEU A 53 13.26 -5.08 31.97
N ALA A 54 14.02 -4.17 31.34
CA ALA A 54 14.99 -3.33 32.03
C ALA A 54 14.31 -2.40 33.05
N PHE A 55 13.16 -1.82 32.70
CA PHE A 55 12.39 -0.97 33.59
C PHE A 55 11.82 -1.73 34.79
N LEU A 56 11.40 -2.99 34.62
CA LEU A 56 10.98 -3.87 35.72
C LEU A 56 12.10 -4.08 36.74
N VAL A 57 13.33 -4.35 36.28
CA VAL A 57 14.50 -4.49 37.14
C VAL A 57 14.80 -3.17 37.88
N LEU A 58 14.70 -2.03 37.18
CA LEU A 58 14.87 -0.71 37.78
C LEU A 58 13.81 -0.44 38.88
N CYS A 59 12.55 -0.79 38.64
CA CYS A 59 11.49 -0.65 39.64
C CYS A 59 11.80 -1.44 40.91
N TYR A 60 12.34 -2.66 40.77
CA TYR A 60 12.74 -3.48 41.90
C TYR A 60 13.85 -2.83 42.75
N PHE A 61 14.93 -2.36 42.12
CA PHE A 61 16.06 -1.75 42.85
C PHE A 61 15.72 -0.40 43.49
N LEU A 62 14.88 0.40 42.85
CA LEU A 62 14.50 1.73 43.32
C LEU A 62 13.21 1.75 44.16
N ALA A 63 12.63 0.57 44.44
CA ALA A 63 11.34 0.41 45.12
C ALA A 63 10.20 1.25 44.49
N ILE A 64 10.26 1.45 43.17
CA ILE A 64 9.19 2.14 42.42
C ILE A 64 8.00 1.18 42.35
N PRO A 65 6.75 1.65 42.61
CA PRO A 65 5.59 0.79 42.56
C PRO A 65 5.40 0.23 41.14
N PHE A 66 5.14 -1.08 41.04
CA PHE A 66 4.99 -1.75 39.74
C PHE A 66 3.86 -1.21 38.86
N ILE A 67 2.94 -0.42 39.41
CA ILE A 67 1.94 0.30 38.62
C ILE A 67 2.58 1.26 37.59
N ALA A 68 3.82 1.69 37.82
CA ALA A 68 4.61 2.46 36.86
C ALA A 68 4.94 1.70 35.57
N LEU A 69 4.78 0.37 35.52
CA LEU A 69 4.99 -0.44 34.31
C LEU A 69 3.88 -0.24 33.27
N PHE A 70 2.66 0.09 33.69
CA PHE A 70 1.53 0.25 32.75
C PHE A 70 1.81 1.22 31.59
N PRO A 71 2.29 2.45 31.82
CA PRO A 71 2.62 3.35 30.71
C PRO A 71 3.75 2.82 29.82
N VAL A 72 4.73 2.11 30.39
CA VAL A 72 5.86 1.52 29.63
C VAL A 72 5.39 0.38 28.73
N LEU A 73 4.53 -0.50 29.25
CA LEU A 73 3.92 -1.58 28.49
C LEU A 73 3.00 -1.03 27.38
N PHE A 74 2.22 0.01 27.69
CA PHE A 74 1.38 0.69 26.71
C PHE A 74 2.20 1.29 25.56
N LEU A 75 3.30 1.98 25.88
CA LEU A 75 4.22 2.53 24.87
C LEU A 75 4.85 1.42 24.02
N SER A 76 5.27 0.33 24.66
CA SER A 76 5.87 -0.83 23.98
C SER A 76 4.89 -1.50 23.00
N TYR A 77 3.64 -1.68 23.43
CA TYR A 77 2.56 -2.18 22.57
C TYR A 77 2.34 -1.28 21.34
N TYR A 78 2.30 0.04 21.54
CA TYR A 78 2.15 0.99 20.44
C TYR A 78 3.31 0.94 19.45
N LEU A 79 4.56 0.86 19.95
CA LEU A 79 5.76 0.75 19.12
C LEU A 79 5.75 -0.54 18.29
N LEU A 80 5.41 -1.68 18.88
CA LEU A 80 5.32 -2.95 18.15
C LEU A 80 4.29 -2.89 17.01
N ASN A 81 3.13 -2.29 17.27
CA ASN A 81 2.08 -2.15 16.25
C ASN A 81 2.47 -1.20 15.11
N SER A 82 3.36 -0.24 15.35
CA SER A 82 3.83 0.68 14.32
C SER A 82 4.76 0.04 13.27
N VAL A 83 5.28 -1.15 13.57
CA VAL A 83 6.20 -1.90 12.70
C VAL A 83 5.48 -2.79 11.70
N ASP A 84 4.26 -3.24 12.00
CA ASP A 84 3.49 -4.10 11.10
C ASP A 84 2.88 -3.28 9.95
N ARG A 85 3.54 -3.33 8.79
CA ARG A 85 3.21 -2.55 7.59
C ARG A 85 2.89 -3.51 6.45
N GLU A 86 1.74 -3.29 5.84
CA GLU A 86 1.33 -3.96 4.61
C GLU A 86 1.14 -2.88 3.52
N TYR A 87 1.45 -3.22 2.27
CA TYR A 87 1.29 -2.36 1.11
C TYR A 87 0.19 -2.94 0.23
N GLU A 88 -0.73 -2.08 -0.20
CA GLU A 88 -1.80 -2.38 -1.13
C GLU A 88 -1.51 -1.64 -2.43
N TYR A 89 -1.33 -2.40 -3.52
CA TYR A 89 -1.17 -1.84 -4.86
C TYR A 89 -2.53 -1.79 -5.53
N LEU A 90 -2.86 -0.63 -6.07
CA LEU A 90 -4.05 -0.38 -6.86
C LEU A 90 -3.62 0.09 -8.24
N TYR A 91 -4.00 -0.68 -9.27
CA TYR A 91 -3.83 -0.26 -10.65
C TYR A 91 -5.20 -0.07 -11.31
N LEU A 92 -5.43 1.16 -11.80
CA LEU A 92 -6.68 1.54 -12.43
C LEU A 92 -6.41 2.48 -13.61
N SER A 93 -6.82 2.09 -14.81
CA SER A 93 -6.79 2.96 -16.01
C SER A 93 -5.43 3.65 -16.26
N GLY A 94 -4.33 2.94 -16.01
CA GLY A 94 -2.98 3.44 -16.20
C GLY A 94 -2.36 4.13 -14.99
N SER A 95 -3.15 4.52 -13.97
CA SER A 95 -2.63 5.06 -12.72
C SER A 95 -2.23 3.94 -11.76
N PHE A 96 -1.15 4.16 -11.02
CA PHE A 96 -0.62 3.23 -10.04
C PHE A 96 -0.60 3.91 -8.66
N THR A 97 -1.40 3.40 -7.75
CA THR A 97 -1.52 3.90 -6.38
C THR A 97 -1.01 2.85 -5.40
N VAL A 98 -0.26 3.30 -4.40
CA VAL A 98 0.20 2.46 -3.30
C VAL A 98 -0.31 3.02 -1.99
N ASP A 99 -1.09 2.20 -1.30
CA ASP A 99 -1.57 2.49 0.05
C ASP A 99 -0.78 1.66 1.06
N GLN A 100 -0.43 2.30 2.17
CA GLN A 100 0.18 1.63 3.30
C GLN A 100 -0.88 1.36 4.36
N ILE A 101 -1.03 0.11 4.76
CA ILE A 101 -1.88 -0.31 5.85
C ILE A 101 -0.99 -0.57 7.06
N ILE A 102 -1.20 0.19 8.14
CA ILE A 102 -0.49 -0.01 9.40
C ILE A 102 -1.41 -0.79 10.35
N HIS A 103 -0.90 -1.89 10.89
CA HIS A 103 -1.59 -2.72 11.88
C HIS A 103 -3.01 -3.15 11.45
N ARG A 104 -3.20 -3.49 10.16
CA ARG A 104 -4.50 -3.89 9.57
C ARG A 104 -5.66 -2.91 9.79
N GLY A 105 -5.36 -1.67 10.18
CA GLY A 105 -6.35 -0.70 10.60
C GLY A 105 -6.39 0.50 9.67
N LYS A 106 -5.41 1.40 9.85
CA LYS A 106 -5.40 2.67 9.13
C LYS A 106 -4.68 2.52 7.79
N ARG A 107 -5.42 2.76 6.70
CA ARG A 107 -4.85 2.94 5.37
C ARG A 107 -4.34 4.38 5.24
N LYS A 108 -3.12 4.53 4.75
CA LYS A 108 -2.48 5.81 4.45
C LYS A 108 -1.96 5.74 3.01
N GLN A 109 -2.54 6.55 2.14
CA GLN A 109 -2.05 6.69 0.77
C GLN A 109 -0.59 7.17 0.79
N MET A 110 0.33 6.35 0.30
CA MET A 110 1.75 6.70 0.23
C MET A 110 2.04 7.49 -1.01
N ILE A 111 1.61 6.97 -2.16
CA ILE A 111 1.88 7.57 -3.45
C ILE A 111 0.82 7.18 -4.45
N GLU A 112 0.47 8.13 -5.31
CA GLU A 112 -0.34 7.93 -6.50
C GLU A 112 0.48 8.45 -7.67
N ILE A 113 0.64 7.61 -8.68
CA ILE A 113 1.41 7.90 -9.88
C ILE A 113 0.43 7.88 -11.05
N SER A 114 0.19 9.05 -11.62
CA SER A 114 -0.65 9.17 -12.81
C SER A 114 0.08 8.61 -14.03
N PRO A 115 -0.64 8.10 -15.04
CA PRO A 115 0.00 7.55 -16.23
C PRO A 115 0.95 8.54 -16.88
N GLU A 116 0.66 9.85 -16.89
CA GLU A 116 1.51 10.89 -17.47
C GLU A 116 2.84 11.07 -16.74
N GLU A 117 2.87 10.81 -15.43
CA GLU A 117 4.07 10.92 -14.58
C GLU A 117 5.03 9.75 -14.80
N ILE A 118 4.54 8.61 -15.30
CA ILE A 118 5.35 7.41 -15.58
C ILE A 118 6.25 7.67 -16.77
N LEU A 119 7.57 7.59 -16.56
CA LEU A 119 8.57 7.68 -17.61
C LEU A 119 8.88 6.30 -18.19
N GLU A 120 9.21 5.35 -17.33
CA GLU A 120 9.54 3.97 -17.72
C GLU A 120 9.15 2.97 -16.62
N ILE A 121 8.84 1.74 -17.05
CA ILE A 121 8.62 0.57 -16.19
C ILE A 121 9.56 -0.54 -16.65
N GLN A 122 10.27 -1.15 -15.71
CA GLN A 122 11.27 -2.18 -16.01
C GLN A 122 11.49 -3.12 -14.81
N PRO A 123 12.13 -4.29 -15.00
CA PRO A 123 12.55 -5.14 -13.90
C PRO A 123 13.53 -4.41 -12.97
N PHE A 124 13.34 -4.54 -11.65
CA PHE A 124 14.23 -3.92 -10.68
C PHE A 124 15.55 -4.70 -10.61
N ARG A 125 16.66 -3.97 -10.63
CA ARG A 125 18.02 -4.49 -10.50
C ARG A 125 18.75 -3.69 -9.43
N PRO A 126 19.29 -4.33 -8.38
CA PRO A 126 19.95 -3.63 -7.27
C PRO A 126 21.19 -2.84 -7.74
N GLU A 127 21.86 -3.26 -8.81
CA GLU A 127 23.04 -2.59 -9.36
C GLU A 127 22.72 -1.18 -9.89
N ARG A 128 21.49 -0.96 -10.39
CA ARG A 128 21.06 0.35 -10.91
C ARG A 128 20.72 1.32 -9.77
N GLU A 129 20.38 0.80 -8.59
CA GLU A 129 19.99 1.61 -7.44
C GLU A 129 21.11 2.55 -6.99
N GLU A 130 22.37 2.09 -7.05
CA GLU A 130 23.52 2.93 -6.74
C GLU A 130 23.66 4.11 -7.69
N GLY A 131 23.37 3.91 -8.99
CA GLY A 131 23.37 4.97 -9.99
C GLY A 131 22.34 6.05 -9.67
N TRP A 132 21.10 5.63 -9.37
CA TRP A 132 20.03 6.55 -8.98
C TRP A 132 20.37 7.35 -7.71
N LYS A 133 20.97 6.71 -6.71
CA LYS A 133 21.42 7.40 -5.49
C LYS A 133 22.49 8.45 -5.78
N ARG A 134 23.43 8.17 -6.69
CA ARG A 134 24.45 9.16 -7.12
C ARG A 134 23.84 10.33 -7.88
N GLU A 135 22.78 10.08 -8.66
CA GLU A 135 22.02 11.11 -9.39
C GLU A 135 21.05 11.89 -8.49
N GLY A 136 20.95 11.54 -7.20
CA GLY A 136 20.04 12.20 -6.24
C GLY A 136 18.56 11.80 -6.42
N ILE A 137 18.29 10.70 -7.13
CA ILE A 137 16.95 10.15 -7.32
C ILE A 137 16.54 9.36 -6.07
N SER A 138 15.38 9.68 -5.50
CA SER A 138 14.86 8.95 -4.35
C SER A 138 14.25 7.62 -4.79
N VAL A 139 14.68 6.53 -4.15
CA VAL A 139 14.15 5.18 -4.38
C VAL A 139 13.23 4.81 -3.22
N LEU A 140 12.00 4.44 -3.53
CA LEU A 140 10.99 4.01 -2.58
C LEU A 140 10.74 2.51 -2.75
N HIS A 141 11.03 1.73 -1.73
CA HIS A 141 10.80 0.28 -1.71
C HIS A 141 9.45 -0.01 -1.07
N VAL A 142 8.53 -0.57 -1.86
CA VAL A 142 7.21 -1.07 -1.40
C VAL A 142 7.00 -2.54 -1.75
N GLU A 143 8.01 -3.16 -2.35
CA GLU A 143 8.15 -4.60 -2.60
C GLU A 143 8.01 -5.46 -1.32
N GLY A 144 7.57 -6.68 -1.51
CA GLY A 144 7.25 -7.61 -0.45
C GLY A 144 8.39 -8.49 0.01
N LEU A 145 8.03 -9.41 0.91
CA LEU A 145 8.91 -10.47 1.38
C LEU A 145 9.09 -11.57 0.30
N GLY A 146 9.75 -11.22 -0.80
CA GLY A 146 10.41 -12.16 -1.72
C GLY A 146 9.50 -13.13 -2.48
N GLY A 147 8.21 -12.82 -2.63
CA GLY A 147 7.25 -13.71 -3.30
C GLY A 147 7.25 -13.64 -4.82
N ASN A 148 7.64 -12.49 -5.39
CA ASN A 148 7.63 -12.23 -6.83
C ASN A 148 8.91 -11.48 -7.26
N ARG A 149 9.14 -11.41 -8.58
CA ARG A 149 10.23 -10.60 -9.12
C ARG A 149 9.89 -9.12 -8.96
N SER A 150 10.79 -8.34 -8.35
CA SER A 150 10.60 -6.90 -8.18
C SER A 150 10.65 -6.17 -9.53
N TYR A 151 9.74 -5.23 -9.72
CA TYR A 151 9.75 -4.27 -10.82
C TYR A 151 9.90 -2.86 -10.26
N CYS A 152 10.34 -1.93 -11.10
CA CYS A 152 10.42 -0.53 -10.73
C CYS A 152 9.75 0.39 -11.77
N ILE A 153 9.10 1.42 -11.26
CA ILE A 153 8.51 2.53 -12.03
C ILE A 153 9.41 3.74 -11.81
N LEU A 154 10.01 4.26 -12.87
CA LEU A 154 10.62 5.59 -12.87
C LEU A 154 9.54 6.59 -13.24
N PHE A 155 9.31 7.56 -12.38
CA PHE A 155 8.30 8.59 -12.58
C PHE A 155 8.85 9.96 -12.18
N GLN A 156 8.25 11.01 -12.72
CA GLN A 156 8.60 12.38 -12.38
C GLN A 156 7.39 13.10 -11.79
N LYS A 157 7.50 13.50 -10.53
CA LYS A 157 6.45 14.21 -9.81
C LYS A 157 6.99 15.54 -9.31
N GLN A 158 6.27 16.63 -9.62
CA GLN A 158 6.68 18.00 -9.25
C GLN A 158 8.13 18.33 -9.65
N GLY A 159 8.56 17.88 -10.84
CA GLY A 159 9.91 18.12 -11.37
C GLY A 159 11.00 17.22 -10.81
N LYS A 160 10.74 16.42 -9.77
CA LYS A 160 11.70 15.48 -9.18
C LYS A 160 11.50 14.08 -9.75
N LYS A 161 12.58 13.45 -10.19
CA LYS A 161 12.59 12.04 -10.57
C LYS A 161 12.64 11.17 -9.33
N GLN A 162 11.82 10.13 -9.31
CA GLN A 162 11.73 9.17 -8.23
C GLN A 162 11.55 7.78 -8.82
N VAL A 163 11.99 6.76 -8.07
CA VAL A 163 11.80 5.37 -8.44
C VAL A 163 10.97 4.68 -7.38
N LEU A 164 9.94 3.96 -7.80
CA LEU A 164 9.13 3.10 -6.94
C LEU A 164 9.43 1.64 -7.28
N VAL A 165 9.84 0.84 -6.30
CA VAL A 165 10.12 -0.59 -6.45
C VAL A 165 9.00 -1.39 -5.80
N PHE A 166 8.35 -2.28 -6.56
CA PHE A 166 7.15 -3.02 -6.14
C PHE A 166 7.23 -4.50 -6.57
N ASP A 167 6.41 -5.36 -5.96
CA ASP A 167 6.32 -6.77 -6.36
C ASP A 167 5.55 -6.92 -7.68
N GLY A 168 6.24 -7.39 -8.72
CA GLY A 168 5.68 -7.64 -10.04
C GLY A 168 4.87 -8.94 -10.11
N LYS A 169 3.71 -8.98 -9.45
CA LYS A 169 2.76 -10.10 -9.60
C LYS A 169 2.27 -10.20 -11.04
N ASP A 170 2.17 -11.42 -11.58
CA ASP A 170 1.80 -11.66 -12.98
C ASP A 170 0.50 -10.99 -13.41
N SER A 171 -0.53 -11.00 -12.55
CA SER A 171 -1.82 -10.36 -12.84
C SER A 171 -1.69 -8.84 -12.99
N LEU A 172 -0.88 -8.21 -12.14
CA LEU A 172 -0.63 -6.77 -12.17
C LEU A 172 0.21 -6.40 -13.41
N LEU A 173 1.30 -7.12 -13.64
CA LEU A 173 2.18 -6.89 -14.79
C LEU A 173 1.44 -7.06 -16.11
N LYS A 174 0.54 -8.05 -16.20
CA LYS A 174 -0.28 -8.27 -17.40
C LYS A 174 -1.14 -7.04 -17.72
N GLU A 175 -1.84 -6.49 -16.74
CA GLU A 175 -2.66 -5.30 -16.94
C GLU A 175 -1.82 -4.06 -17.25
N MET A 176 -0.71 -3.86 -16.54
CA MET A 176 0.21 -2.76 -16.82
C MET A 176 0.77 -2.86 -18.24
N LYS A 177 1.15 -4.05 -18.72
CA LYS A 177 1.64 -4.24 -20.09
C LYS A 177 0.56 -3.98 -21.15
N LEU A 178 -0.71 -4.24 -20.85
CA LEU A 178 -1.82 -3.96 -21.75
C LEU A 178 -2.08 -2.45 -21.88
N GLN A 179 -2.08 -1.72 -20.77
CA GLN A 179 -2.43 -0.30 -20.75
C GLN A 179 -1.24 0.65 -20.99
N ALA A 180 -0.05 0.27 -20.52
CA ALA A 180 1.17 1.10 -20.58
C ALA A 180 2.26 0.47 -21.47
N ARG A 181 1.89 -0.27 -22.52
CA ARG A 181 2.82 -1.01 -23.39
C ARG A 181 4.02 -0.19 -23.88
N GLY A 182 3.80 1.08 -24.23
CA GLY A 182 4.85 1.99 -24.72
C GLY A 182 5.84 2.49 -23.66
N LYS A 183 5.59 2.18 -22.38
CA LYS A 183 6.44 2.58 -21.23
C LYS A 183 7.21 1.42 -20.64
N PHE A 184 6.90 0.19 -21.05
CA PHE A 184 7.67 -0.98 -20.66
C PHE A 184 8.94 -1.04 -21.51
N GLN A 185 10.08 -1.02 -20.84
CA GLN A 185 11.33 -1.44 -21.47
C GLN A 185 11.47 -2.94 -21.22
N GLU A 186 11.16 -3.75 -22.23
CA GLU A 186 11.61 -5.14 -22.27
C GLU A 186 13.11 -5.12 -22.59
N GLU A 187 13.89 -5.89 -21.82
CA GLU A 187 15.34 -5.95 -21.99
C GLU A 187 15.69 -6.38 -23.42
N VAL A 188 16.58 -5.59 -24.05
CA VAL A 188 17.44 -6.02 -25.14
C VAL A 188 18.62 -6.79 -24.56
#